data_AF-H8ZBI9-F1
#
_entry.id   AF-H8ZBI9-F1
#
_cell.length_a   1.000
_cell.length_b   1.000
_cell.length_c   1.000
_cell.angle_alpha   90.00
_cell.angle_beta   90.00
_cell.angle_gamma   90.00
#
_symmetry.space_group_name_H-M   'P 1'
#
loop_
_entity.id
_entity.type
_entity.pdbx_description
1 polymer ?
#
loop_
_entity_poly.entity_id
_entity_poly.type
_entity_poly.pdbx_seq_one_letter_code
_entity_poly.pdbx_strand_id
1 'polypeptide(L)'
;MKTKYEWGRMVIKDKRMNKPQKENKSLKSVLETTEVDSLVEAAEIIEYDFSQNTSIKALTQIEGKEGIKIPQKPKETLDREEYKNEERKAFNEWKLNMNALLNTKGSITPYERNINVWRQLWFTVEQNDLIVQIVDARNPLLFYTEDILKIAPTKRHFLLLNKSDLLTEKQKSEWSAYFTDRRMEHFFYSAVEDNSDELLKAWNAMIKDGVKTIGMIGYPNVGKSSTINSLFKKQVVKTSIVPGKTKNVQTLQLENMVICDCPGLVFPTFVAQKQDLLLNGILSLDHTRDIRDCLQLIVERIGIRRLCYLTKVIEFVNDSRRTIEENYLHYLKKATGCAEEGKLIKMVIKEYIKGTIRYVHPVPGMDPFSFNENNHIVPDSYVINSALDHSWYKDKKQEQIKEEATEKLKKDLLYTKKHYLKKGLERVFKTKR
;
A
#
# COMPACT_ATOMS: atom_id res chain seq x y z
N MET A 1 2.08 4.01 -49.67
CA MET A 1 0.91 4.89 -49.49
C MET A 1 -0.25 4.07 -48.95
N LYS A 2 -0.80 4.47 -47.77
CA LYS A 2 -2.03 3.97 -47.11
C LYS A 2 -2.01 2.48 -46.69
N THR A 3 -2.44 2.06 -45.49
CA THR A 3 -3.39 2.66 -44.54
C THR A 3 -3.29 2.00 -43.15
N LYS A 4 -3.51 2.83 -42.11
CA LYS A 4 -4.00 2.49 -40.77
C LYS A 4 -5.01 1.34 -40.76
N TYR A 5 -4.90 0.40 -39.81
CA TYR A 5 -6.00 -0.39 -39.24
C TYR A 5 -5.64 -0.75 -37.80
N GLU A 6 -6.24 -0.10 -36.79
CA GLU A 6 -7.54 -0.39 -36.14
C GLU A 6 -7.47 -1.56 -35.13
N TRP A 7 -7.28 -1.19 -33.85
CA TRP A 7 -7.53 -2.08 -32.71
C TRP A 7 -9.04 -2.12 -32.43
N GLY A 8 -9.68 -3.28 -32.64
CA GLY A 8 -11.07 -3.48 -32.24
C GLY A 8 -11.67 -4.80 -32.68
N ARG A 9 -11.68 -5.80 -31.78
CA ARG A 9 -12.77 -6.78 -31.53
C ARG A 9 -12.32 -7.79 -30.47
N MET A 10 -12.68 -7.52 -29.21
CA MET A 10 -12.80 -8.58 -28.20
C MET A 10 -14.06 -9.39 -28.52
N VAL A 11 -13.91 -10.70 -28.71
CA VAL A 11 -15.04 -11.63 -28.83
C VAL A 11 -15.42 -12.10 -27.43
N ILE A 12 -16.61 -11.73 -26.98
CA ILE A 12 -17.26 -12.30 -25.80
C ILE A 12 -17.81 -13.68 -26.22
N LYS A 13 -17.40 -14.76 -25.53
CA LYS A 13 -18.13 -16.02 -25.56
C LYS A 13 -18.51 -16.40 -24.13
N ASP A 14 -19.81 -16.27 -23.87
CA ASP A 14 -20.49 -16.82 -22.71
C ASP A 14 -21.01 -18.21 -23.08
N LYS A 15 -20.64 -19.27 -22.35
CA LYS A 15 -21.34 -20.56 -22.36
C LYS A 15 -21.16 -21.27 -21.01
N ARG A 16 -22.26 -21.35 -20.27
CA ARG A 16 -22.43 -22.27 -19.14
C ARG A 16 -22.51 -23.73 -19.62
N MET A 17 -22.03 -24.62 -18.76
CA MET A 17 -22.34 -26.06 -18.57
C MET A 17 -21.80 -27.09 -19.56
N ASN A 18 -20.83 -27.89 -19.11
CA ASN A 18 -20.94 -29.35 -18.88
C ASN A 18 -19.62 -29.91 -18.30
N LYS A 19 -19.69 -30.69 -17.22
CA LYS A 19 -18.55 -31.47 -16.70
C LYS A 19 -18.36 -32.73 -17.55
N PRO A 20 -17.17 -33.03 -18.08
CA PRO A 20 -16.82 -34.36 -18.55
C PRO A 20 -15.98 -35.14 -17.53
N GLN A 21 -16.16 -36.47 -17.56
CA GLN A 21 -15.51 -37.48 -16.73
C GLN A 21 -13.98 -37.53 -16.93
N LYS A 22 -13.26 -37.92 -15.86
CA LYS A 22 -11.80 -38.12 -15.85
C LYS A 22 -11.41 -39.34 -16.69
N GLU A 23 -10.66 -39.12 -17.76
CA GLU A 23 -9.80 -40.14 -18.38
C GLU A 23 -8.34 -39.85 -18.02
N ASN A 24 -7.63 -40.87 -17.52
CA ASN A 24 -6.21 -40.80 -17.20
C ASN A 24 -5.38 -40.68 -18.50
N LYS A 25 -4.98 -39.46 -18.85
CA LYS A 25 -3.93 -39.20 -19.84
C LYS A 25 -2.59 -39.07 -19.12
N SER A 26 -1.57 -39.78 -19.62
CA SER A 26 -0.23 -39.77 -19.01
C SER A 26 0.39 -38.36 -19.05
N LEU A 27 1.11 -38.00 -17.99
CA LEU A 27 1.75 -36.68 -17.79
C LEU A 27 2.58 -36.18 -18.99
N LYS A 28 3.08 -37.09 -19.83
CA LYS A 28 3.83 -36.72 -21.05
C LYS A 28 2.98 -36.03 -22.11
N SER A 29 1.71 -36.42 -22.30
CA SER A 29 0.85 -35.79 -23.31
C SER A 29 0.28 -34.44 -22.86
N VAL A 30 0.20 -34.20 -21.55
CA VAL A 30 -0.24 -32.93 -20.95
C VAL A 30 0.85 -31.85 -21.05
N LEU A 31 2.12 -32.23 -20.94
CA LEU A 31 3.28 -31.32 -21.08
C LEU A 31 3.46 -30.80 -22.52
N GLU A 32 2.98 -31.54 -23.52
CA GLU A 32 3.14 -31.15 -24.94
C GLU A 32 1.96 -30.35 -25.52
N THR A 33 0.79 -30.33 -24.84
CA THR A 33 -0.45 -29.80 -25.46
C THR A 33 -1.24 -28.79 -24.64
N THR A 34 -0.80 -28.37 -23.46
CA THR A 34 -1.60 -27.47 -22.62
C THR A 34 -0.83 -26.22 -22.23
N GLU A 35 -1.37 -25.08 -22.65
CA GLU A 35 -0.90 -23.73 -22.30
C GLU A 35 -0.63 -23.63 -20.79
N VAL A 36 0.55 -23.09 -20.46
CA VAL A 36 1.08 -22.85 -19.11
C VAL A 36 0.05 -22.24 -18.16
N ASP A 37 -0.93 -21.52 -18.69
CA ASP A 37 -2.02 -20.87 -17.96
C ASP A 37 -2.94 -21.88 -17.23
N SER A 38 -3.18 -23.06 -17.80
CA SER A 38 -4.01 -24.12 -17.18
C SER A 38 -3.33 -24.86 -16.02
N LEU A 39 -2.00 -24.94 -16.04
CA LEU A 39 -1.20 -25.57 -14.99
C LEU A 39 -1.06 -24.65 -13.76
N VAL A 40 -1.07 -23.33 -13.97
CA VAL A 40 -1.04 -22.34 -12.89
C VAL A 40 -2.41 -22.25 -12.20
N GLU A 41 -3.52 -22.22 -12.95
CA GLU A 41 -4.87 -22.27 -12.34
C GLU A 41 -5.12 -23.58 -11.58
N ALA A 42 -4.63 -24.71 -12.08
CA ALA A 42 -4.73 -26.00 -11.37
C ALA A 42 -3.88 -26.04 -10.09
N ALA A 43 -2.73 -25.36 -10.07
CA ALA A 43 -1.87 -25.23 -8.89
C ALA A 43 -2.43 -24.26 -7.83
N GLU A 44 -3.30 -23.32 -8.22
CA GLU A 44 -3.96 -22.38 -7.29
C GLU A 44 -5.16 -22.99 -6.55
N ILE A 45 -5.78 -24.05 -7.10
CA ILE A 45 -6.93 -24.74 -6.47
C ILE A 45 -6.49 -25.73 -5.38
N ILE A 46 -5.24 -26.17 -5.39
CA ILE A 46 -4.72 -27.15 -4.44
C ILE A 46 -3.65 -26.43 -3.60
N GLU A 47 -3.89 -26.27 -2.30
CA GLU A 47 -2.81 -26.04 -1.33
C GLU A 47 -1.83 -27.22 -1.44
N TYR A 48 -0.80 -27.09 -2.28
CA TYR A 48 0.16 -28.17 -2.51
C TYR A 48 1.54 -27.79 -2.03
N ASP A 49 2.01 -28.62 -1.10
CA ASP A 49 3.33 -28.61 -0.50
C ASP A 49 4.41 -28.87 -1.58
N PHE A 50 5.31 -27.90 -1.72
CA PHE A 50 6.40 -27.91 -2.70
C PHE A 50 7.57 -28.84 -2.33
N SER A 51 7.43 -29.67 -1.30
CA SER A 51 8.52 -30.49 -0.75
C SER A 51 9.04 -31.60 -1.68
N GLN A 52 8.42 -31.86 -2.84
CA GLN A 52 8.73 -33.04 -3.65
C GLN A 52 9.17 -32.82 -5.11
N ASN A 53 9.44 -31.59 -5.57
CA ASN A 53 10.02 -31.39 -6.91
C ASN A 53 11.47 -30.89 -6.86
N THR A 54 12.36 -31.84 -7.17
CA THR A 54 13.80 -31.73 -7.27
C THR A 54 14.21 -30.80 -8.41
N SER A 55 14.20 -29.50 -8.15
CA SER A 55 15.10 -28.47 -8.71
C SER A 55 15.11 -27.16 -7.88
N ILE A 56 14.46 -27.15 -6.71
CA ILE A 56 14.50 -26.00 -5.77
C ILE A 56 15.91 -25.79 -5.17
N LYS A 57 16.78 -26.82 -5.21
CA LYS A 57 18.19 -26.68 -4.81
C LYS A 57 19.02 -25.77 -5.74
N ALA A 58 18.55 -25.49 -6.97
CA ALA A 58 19.16 -24.49 -7.84
C ALA A 58 18.59 -23.08 -7.61
N LEU A 59 17.32 -22.99 -7.18
CA LEU A 59 16.64 -21.73 -6.85
C LEU A 59 16.95 -21.23 -5.42
N THR A 60 17.61 -22.03 -4.59
CA THR A 60 18.05 -21.63 -3.24
C THR A 60 19.26 -20.70 -3.26
N GLN A 61 19.81 -20.38 -4.44
CA GLN A 61 20.78 -19.29 -4.62
C GLN A 61 20.12 -17.94 -4.96
N ILE A 62 18.87 -17.70 -4.57
CA ILE A 62 18.31 -16.36 -4.66
C ILE A 62 18.88 -15.54 -3.50
N GLU A 63 19.95 -14.80 -3.79
CA GLU A 63 20.57 -13.85 -2.87
C GLU A 63 19.53 -12.82 -2.41
N GLY A 64 18.98 -13.03 -1.20
CA GLY A 64 18.13 -12.07 -0.50
C GLY A 64 18.93 -10.86 0.01
N LYS A 65 19.57 -10.11 -0.89
CA LYS A 65 20.36 -8.91 -0.54
C LYS A 65 19.64 -7.59 -0.78
N GLU A 66 18.53 -7.53 -1.52
CA GLU A 66 17.92 -6.24 -1.89
C GLU A 66 16.38 -6.25 -1.82
N GLY A 67 15.83 -5.99 -0.62
CA GLY A 67 14.46 -5.49 -0.44
C GLY A 67 13.31 -6.25 -1.12
N ILE A 68 12.14 -5.64 -1.13
CA ILE A 68 11.04 -6.01 -2.03
C ILE A 68 11.20 -5.14 -3.28
N LYS A 69 11.21 -5.76 -4.46
CA LYS A 69 11.23 -5.05 -5.75
C LYS A 69 9.97 -5.36 -6.55
N ILE A 70 9.49 -4.39 -7.32
CA ILE A 70 8.42 -4.60 -8.30
C ILE A 70 8.95 -5.29 -9.57
N PRO A 71 8.13 -6.00 -10.36
CA PRO A 71 8.59 -6.68 -11.56
C PRO A 71 9.03 -5.66 -12.60
N GLN A 72 10.14 -5.97 -13.28
CA GLN A 72 10.71 -5.15 -14.34
C GLN A 72 10.30 -5.67 -15.70
N LYS A 73 10.09 -4.75 -16.65
CA LYS A 73 9.90 -5.08 -18.05
C LYS A 73 11.23 -5.64 -18.61
N PRO A 74 11.25 -6.83 -19.25
CA PRO A 74 12.43 -7.32 -19.93
C PRO A 74 12.88 -6.38 -21.03
N LYS A 75 14.15 -6.46 -21.44
CA LYS A 75 14.62 -5.72 -22.61
C LYS A 75 13.94 -6.30 -23.86
N GLU A 76 13.41 -5.41 -24.71
CA GLU A 76 12.78 -5.85 -25.96
C GLU A 76 13.82 -6.56 -26.85
N THR A 77 13.58 -7.85 -27.10
CA THR A 77 14.31 -8.68 -28.07
C THR A 77 13.58 -8.67 -29.42
N LEU A 78 14.26 -9.14 -30.48
CA LEU A 78 13.83 -8.95 -31.88
C LEU A 78 12.75 -9.95 -32.38
N ASP A 79 12.06 -10.69 -31.51
CA ASP A 79 10.85 -11.46 -31.86
C ASP A 79 9.73 -11.30 -30.81
N ARG A 80 8.48 -11.24 -31.28
CA ARG A 80 7.31 -10.91 -30.44
C ARG A 80 6.88 -12.07 -29.55
N GLU A 81 6.96 -13.31 -30.03
CA GLU A 81 6.54 -14.47 -29.24
C GLU A 81 7.61 -14.86 -28.22
N GLU A 82 8.89 -14.77 -28.61
CA GLU A 82 10.01 -14.94 -27.68
C GLU A 82 9.96 -13.92 -26.54
N TYR A 83 9.73 -12.63 -26.86
CA TYR A 83 9.57 -11.59 -25.85
C TYR A 83 8.43 -11.88 -24.86
N LYS A 84 7.25 -12.32 -25.34
CA LYS A 84 6.12 -12.66 -24.46
C LYS A 84 6.46 -13.81 -23.51
N ASN A 85 7.20 -14.80 -23.99
CA ASN A 85 7.60 -15.96 -23.19
C ASN A 85 8.62 -15.55 -22.12
N GLU A 86 9.62 -14.74 -22.48
CA GLU A 86 10.60 -14.20 -21.54
C GLU A 86 9.94 -13.32 -20.47
N GLU A 87 9.00 -12.46 -20.87
CA GLU A 87 8.25 -11.60 -19.95
C GLU A 87 7.40 -12.41 -18.95
N ARG A 88 6.69 -13.44 -19.43
CA ARG A 88 5.95 -14.37 -18.56
C ARG A 88 6.88 -15.10 -17.59
N LYS A 89 8.05 -15.55 -18.08
CA LYS A 89 9.05 -16.25 -17.27
C LYS A 89 9.58 -15.36 -16.16
N ALA A 90 10.06 -14.15 -16.49
CA ALA A 90 10.58 -13.18 -15.53
C ALA A 90 9.52 -12.79 -14.47
N PHE A 91 8.27 -12.60 -14.89
CA PHE A 91 7.17 -12.29 -13.97
C PHE A 91 6.86 -13.45 -13.02
N ASN A 92 6.90 -14.70 -13.50
CA ASN A 92 6.70 -15.88 -12.65
C ASN A 92 7.85 -16.07 -11.65
N GLU A 93 9.10 -15.88 -12.08
CA GLU A 93 10.27 -15.89 -11.19
C GLU A 93 10.14 -14.83 -10.09
N TRP A 94 9.72 -13.62 -10.45
CA TRP A 94 9.42 -12.57 -9.47
C TRP A 94 8.34 -12.98 -8.45
N LYS A 95 7.24 -13.60 -8.90
CA LYS A 95 6.18 -14.10 -7.97
C LYS A 95 6.73 -15.15 -7.01
N LEU A 96 7.56 -16.07 -7.48
CA LEU A 96 8.20 -17.10 -6.63
C LEU A 96 9.09 -16.45 -5.57
N ASN A 97 9.88 -15.44 -5.95
CA ASN A 97 10.70 -14.67 -5.02
C ASN A 97 9.86 -13.96 -3.95
N MET A 98 8.73 -13.37 -4.33
CA MET A 98 7.81 -12.74 -3.38
C MET A 98 7.21 -13.74 -2.39
N ASN A 99 6.84 -14.95 -2.84
CA ASN A 99 6.33 -16.01 -1.96
C ASN A 99 7.39 -16.49 -0.95
N ALA A 100 8.66 -16.55 -1.36
CA ALA A 100 9.76 -16.88 -0.45
C ALA A 100 9.95 -15.80 0.63
N LEU A 101 9.73 -14.52 0.30
CA LEU A 101 9.83 -13.41 1.25
C LEU A 101 8.68 -13.37 2.27
N LEU A 102 7.46 -13.78 1.88
CA LEU A 102 6.31 -13.89 2.79
C LEU A 102 6.61 -14.79 3.99
N ASN A 103 7.42 -15.83 3.81
CA ASN A 103 7.75 -16.79 4.86
C ASN A 103 8.83 -16.33 5.84
N THR A 104 9.49 -15.19 5.58
CA THR A 104 10.70 -14.80 6.33
C THR A 104 10.65 -13.43 7.01
N LYS A 105 9.81 -12.48 6.57
CA LYS A 105 9.95 -11.06 6.99
C LYS A 105 8.65 -10.31 7.36
N GLY A 106 7.56 -11.01 7.66
CA GLY A 106 6.31 -10.40 8.14
C GLY A 106 5.23 -10.26 7.06
N SER A 107 4.24 -9.39 7.31
CA SER A 107 3.09 -9.27 6.41
C SER A 107 3.38 -8.31 5.26
N ILE A 108 3.09 -8.76 4.04
CA ILE A 108 3.19 -7.94 2.82
C ILE A 108 1.77 -7.56 2.37
N THR A 109 1.64 -6.42 1.72
CA THR A 109 0.40 -6.02 1.03
C THR A 109 -0.07 -7.10 0.03
N PRO A 110 -1.39 -7.22 -0.21
CA PRO A 110 -1.95 -8.10 -1.23
C PRO A 110 -1.69 -7.53 -2.63
N TYR A 111 -0.45 -7.71 -3.11
CA TYR A 111 0.03 -7.12 -4.34
C TYR A 111 -0.61 -7.75 -5.60
N GLU A 112 -0.54 -7.03 -6.71
CA GLU A 112 -1.11 -7.49 -7.98
C GLU A 112 -0.33 -8.68 -8.58
N ARG A 113 -1.07 -9.73 -8.95
CA ARG A 113 -0.53 -10.98 -9.52
C ARG A 113 -0.82 -11.15 -11.00
N ASN A 114 -1.62 -10.26 -11.60
CA ASN A 114 -1.94 -10.28 -13.02
C ASN A 114 -0.94 -9.42 -13.82
N ILE A 115 -0.12 -10.08 -14.64
CA ILE A 115 0.86 -9.45 -15.53
C ILE A 115 0.26 -8.38 -16.44
N ASN A 116 -1.01 -8.52 -16.85
CA ASN A 116 -1.65 -7.56 -17.75
C ASN A 116 -1.85 -6.19 -17.09
N VAL A 117 -1.98 -6.13 -15.76
CA VAL A 117 -2.06 -4.85 -15.04
C VAL A 117 -0.66 -4.24 -14.91
N TRP A 118 0.37 -5.06 -14.72
CA TRP A 118 1.76 -4.60 -14.74
C TRP A 118 2.18 -4.06 -16.12
N ARG A 119 1.77 -4.71 -17.20
CA ARG A 119 1.97 -4.19 -18.58
C ARG A 119 1.36 -2.81 -18.77
N GLN A 120 0.19 -2.57 -18.20
CA GLN A 120 -0.48 -1.28 -18.22
C GLN A 120 0.26 -0.21 -17.42
N LEU A 121 0.83 -0.58 -16.27
CA LEU A 121 1.71 0.29 -15.50
C LEU A 121 2.97 0.65 -16.32
N TRP A 122 3.68 -0.34 -16.86
CA TRP A 122 4.88 -0.11 -17.66
C TRP A 122 4.59 0.80 -18.85
N PHE A 123 3.51 0.54 -19.58
CA PHE A 123 3.05 1.43 -20.65
C PHE A 123 2.82 2.87 -20.16
N THR A 124 2.09 3.05 -19.06
CA THR A 124 1.83 4.38 -18.50
C THR A 124 3.14 5.10 -18.12
N VAL A 125 4.07 4.39 -17.50
CA VAL A 125 5.35 4.96 -17.05
C VAL A 125 6.27 5.30 -18.22
N GLU A 126 6.26 4.52 -19.30
CA GLU A 126 7.10 4.75 -20.48
C GLU A 126 6.56 5.87 -21.38
N GLN A 127 5.23 5.89 -21.60
CA GLN A 127 4.59 6.75 -22.59
C GLN A 127 4.30 8.18 -22.10
N ASN A 128 4.41 8.44 -20.80
CA ASN A 128 4.12 9.76 -20.25
C ASN A 128 5.40 10.55 -19.92
N ASP A 129 5.34 11.88 -19.98
CA ASP A 129 6.47 12.78 -19.70
C ASP A 129 6.60 13.05 -18.20
N LEU A 130 5.46 13.22 -17.53
CA LEU A 130 5.35 13.40 -16.09
C LEU A 130 4.64 12.20 -15.48
N ILE A 131 5.29 11.54 -14.52
CA ILE A 131 4.70 10.45 -13.75
C ILE A 131 4.21 11.01 -12.41
N VAL A 132 2.89 10.98 -12.22
CA VAL A 132 2.24 11.43 -11.00
C VAL A 132 1.86 10.20 -10.18
N GLN A 133 2.55 10.01 -9.05
CA GLN A 133 2.21 8.99 -8.09
C GLN A 133 1.26 9.56 -7.04
N ILE A 134 0.02 9.06 -7.03
CA ILE A 134 -1.01 9.50 -6.09
C ILE A 134 -0.99 8.60 -4.87
N VAL A 135 -0.86 9.22 -3.70
CA VAL A 135 -0.85 8.55 -2.39
C VAL A 135 -1.93 9.13 -1.47
N ASP A 136 -2.39 8.34 -0.49
CA ASP A 136 -3.24 8.86 0.59
C ASP A 136 -2.35 9.62 1.59
N ALA A 137 -2.64 10.91 1.80
CA ALA A 137 -1.84 11.79 2.63
C ALA A 137 -1.75 11.34 4.10
N ARG A 138 -2.67 10.50 4.57
CA ARG A 138 -2.65 9.98 5.95
C ARG A 138 -1.54 8.99 6.22
N ASN A 139 -1.09 8.25 5.20
CA ASN A 139 0.04 7.32 5.31
C ASN A 139 0.83 7.27 3.99
N PRO A 140 1.54 8.36 3.62
CA PRO A 140 2.12 8.49 2.30
C PRO A 140 3.10 7.36 1.95
N LEU A 141 3.92 6.94 2.93
CA LEU A 141 4.98 5.96 2.73
C LEU A 141 4.45 4.54 2.47
N LEU A 142 3.24 4.20 2.92
CA LEU A 142 2.61 2.92 2.61
C LEU A 142 2.22 2.81 1.13
N PHE A 143 1.80 3.93 0.54
CA PHE A 143 1.27 4.01 -0.82
C PHE A 143 2.32 4.43 -1.86
N TYR A 144 3.46 4.93 -1.39
CA TYR A 144 4.58 5.34 -2.21
C TYR A 144 5.50 4.14 -2.53
N THR A 145 6.11 4.16 -3.72
CA THR A 145 7.14 3.19 -4.09
C THR A 145 8.23 3.87 -4.93
N GLU A 146 9.47 3.78 -4.45
CA GLU A 146 10.64 4.34 -5.12
C GLU A 146 11.00 3.60 -6.40
N ASP A 147 10.50 2.36 -6.59
CA ASP A 147 10.88 1.54 -7.73
C ASP A 147 10.38 2.11 -9.06
N ILE A 148 9.33 2.94 -9.05
CA ILE A 148 8.86 3.64 -10.25
C ILE A 148 9.94 4.58 -10.81
N LEU A 149 10.70 5.24 -9.92
CA LEU A 149 11.83 6.07 -10.30
C LEU A 149 12.94 5.23 -10.96
N LYS A 150 13.11 3.97 -10.52
CA LYS A 150 14.10 3.05 -11.10
C LYS A 150 13.67 2.52 -12.47
N ILE A 151 12.37 2.35 -12.71
CA ILE A 151 11.83 1.94 -14.03
C ILE A 151 12.02 3.06 -15.07
N ALA A 152 11.75 4.31 -14.68
CA ALA A 152 11.84 5.45 -15.60
C ALA A 152 12.66 6.61 -15.01
N PRO A 153 13.98 6.45 -14.86
CA PRO A 153 14.84 7.44 -14.21
C PRO A 153 14.99 8.75 -14.99
N THR A 154 14.71 8.72 -16.30
CA THR A 154 14.78 9.90 -17.18
C THR A 154 13.53 10.75 -17.18
N LYS A 155 12.41 10.23 -16.65
CA LYS A 155 11.12 10.92 -16.58
C LYS A 155 11.06 11.81 -15.34
N ARG A 156 10.18 12.82 -15.36
CA ARG A 156 9.92 13.64 -14.17
C ARG A 156 8.91 12.91 -13.29
N HIS A 157 9.16 12.90 -11.98
CA HIS A 157 8.31 12.24 -10.99
C HIS A 157 7.72 13.26 -10.04
N PHE A 158 6.44 13.12 -9.74
CA PHE A 158 5.70 14.03 -8.89
C PHE A 158 4.81 13.25 -7.92
N LEU A 159 4.92 13.56 -6.63
CA LEU A 159 4.14 12.93 -5.57
C LEU A 159 2.89 13.76 -5.26
N LEU A 160 1.71 13.25 -5.58
CA LEU A 160 0.45 13.89 -5.23
C LEU A 160 -0.13 13.28 -3.94
N LEU A 161 -0.09 14.05 -2.85
CA LEU A 161 -0.65 13.67 -1.55
C LEU A 161 -2.13 14.02 -1.51
N ASN A 162 -2.99 13.06 -1.88
CA ASN A 162 -4.43 13.25 -1.93
C ASN A 162 -5.10 13.08 -0.55
N LYS A 163 -6.30 13.63 -0.39
CA LYS A 163 -7.05 13.69 0.89
C LYS A 163 -6.32 14.52 1.94
N SER A 164 -5.62 15.56 1.49
CA SER A 164 -4.85 16.44 2.37
C SER A 164 -5.71 17.25 3.34
N ASP A 165 -7.02 17.36 3.10
CA ASP A 165 -8.03 17.92 4.03
C ASP A 165 -8.12 17.14 5.36
N LEU A 166 -7.61 15.90 5.39
CA LEU A 166 -7.56 15.08 6.60
C LEU A 166 -6.33 15.40 7.48
N LEU A 167 -5.42 16.26 7.02
CA LEU A 167 -4.22 16.67 7.74
C LEU A 167 -4.37 18.12 8.22
N THR A 168 -3.80 18.40 9.39
CA THR A 168 -3.61 19.77 9.89
C THR A 168 -2.47 20.47 9.15
N GLU A 169 -2.44 21.80 9.13
CA GLU A 169 -1.36 22.58 8.51
C GLU A 169 0.02 22.26 9.09
N LYS A 170 0.10 22.01 10.40
CA LYS A 170 1.34 21.55 11.04
C LYS A 170 1.81 20.22 10.45
N GLN A 171 0.92 19.23 10.32
CA GLN A 171 1.25 17.93 9.74
C GLN A 171 1.64 18.03 8.26
N LYS A 172 0.96 18.89 7.48
CA LYS A 172 1.33 19.17 6.09
C LYS A 172 2.74 19.74 6.01
N SER A 173 3.09 20.69 6.88
CA SER A 173 4.42 21.29 6.93
C SER A 173 5.52 20.28 7.27
N GLU A 174 5.31 19.42 8.26
CA GLU A 174 6.28 18.36 8.64
C GLU A 174 6.49 17.35 7.50
N TRP A 175 5.41 16.88 6.87
CA TRP A 175 5.51 16.00 5.70
C TRP A 175 6.16 16.69 4.50
N SER A 176 5.87 17.97 4.28
CA SER A 176 6.48 18.76 3.21
C SER A 176 8.00 18.89 3.40
N ALA A 177 8.44 19.16 4.63
CA ALA A 177 9.86 19.19 4.97
C ALA A 177 10.54 17.83 4.70
N TYR A 178 9.91 16.73 5.10
CA TYR A 178 10.42 15.37 4.87
C TYR A 178 10.63 15.04 3.39
N PHE A 179 9.68 15.39 2.53
CA PHE A 179 9.78 15.14 1.08
C PHE A 179 10.76 16.09 0.39
N THR A 180 10.79 17.36 0.82
CA THR A 180 11.74 18.36 0.30
C THR A 180 13.19 17.97 0.58
N ASP A 181 13.49 17.49 1.80
CA ASP A 181 14.80 16.97 2.20
C ASP A 181 15.27 15.81 1.30
N ARG A 182 14.32 14.99 0.84
CA ARG A 182 14.56 13.88 -0.10
C ARG A 182 14.52 14.29 -1.56
N ARG A 183 14.42 15.60 -1.85
CA ARG A 183 14.33 16.16 -3.21
C ARG A 183 13.16 15.59 -4.01
N MET A 184 12.05 15.30 -3.33
CA MET A 184 10.83 14.83 -3.97
C MET A 184 9.91 16.00 -4.26
N GLU A 185 9.58 16.20 -5.54
CA GLU A 185 8.55 17.14 -5.95
C GLU A 185 7.19 16.61 -5.49
N HIS A 186 6.45 17.42 -4.72
CA HIS A 186 5.21 16.96 -4.11
C HIS A 186 4.19 18.10 -3.98
N PHE A 187 2.91 17.72 -3.87
CA PHE A 187 1.82 18.65 -3.67
C PHE A 187 0.68 18.02 -2.87
N PHE A 188 0.11 18.78 -1.94
CA PHE A 188 -1.05 18.39 -1.14
C PHE A 188 -2.32 18.77 -1.87
N TYR A 189 -3.13 17.77 -2.21
CA TYR A 189 -4.36 17.96 -2.97
C TYR A 189 -5.56 17.42 -2.20
N SER A 190 -6.69 18.10 -2.34
CA SER A 190 -7.98 17.60 -1.85
C SER A 190 -9.06 17.90 -2.87
N ALA A 191 -9.85 16.87 -3.19
CA ALA A 191 -11.06 17.05 -3.99
C ALA A 191 -12.17 17.79 -3.22
N VAL A 192 -12.06 17.93 -1.89
CA VAL A 192 -13.01 18.68 -1.04
C VAL A 192 -12.71 20.17 -1.08
N GLU A 193 -11.43 20.54 -1.00
CA GLU A 193 -10.98 21.94 -1.09
C GLU A 193 -10.89 22.42 -2.55
N ASP A 194 -10.88 21.49 -3.51
CA ASP A 194 -10.77 21.70 -4.97
C ASP A 194 -9.65 22.66 -5.37
N ASN A 195 -8.43 22.39 -4.89
CA ASN A 195 -7.22 23.10 -5.31
C ASN A 195 -6.66 22.59 -6.67
N SER A 196 -7.56 22.22 -7.58
CA SER A 196 -7.24 21.71 -8.92
C SER A 196 -6.53 22.74 -9.80
N ASP A 197 -6.93 24.01 -9.71
CA ASP A 197 -6.31 25.09 -10.49
C ASP A 197 -4.85 25.35 -10.07
N GLU A 198 -4.51 25.20 -8.78
CA GLU A 198 -3.13 25.32 -8.29
C GLU A 198 -2.27 24.13 -8.74
N LEU A 199 -2.84 22.92 -8.70
CA LEU A 199 -2.19 21.72 -9.21
C LEU A 199 -1.89 21.84 -10.71
N LEU A 200 -2.84 22.35 -11.50
CA LEU A 200 -2.64 22.60 -12.93
C LEU A 200 -1.57 23.65 -13.20
N LYS A 201 -1.50 24.71 -12.39
CA LYS A 201 -0.40 25.70 -12.47
C LYS A 201 0.96 25.05 -12.17
N ALA A 202 1.04 24.22 -11.14
CA ALA A 202 2.26 23.48 -10.81
C ALA A 202 2.70 22.57 -11.96
N TRP A 203 1.80 21.74 -12.51
CA TRP A 203 2.12 20.87 -13.65
C TRP A 203 2.51 21.64 -14.90
N ASN A 204 1.84 22.77 -15.20
CA ASN A 204 2.20 23.62 -16.33
C ASN A 204 3.59 24.24 -16.19
N ALA A 205 4.00 24.61 -14.97
CA ALA A 205 5.36 25.11 -14.72
C ALA A 205 6.42 24.00 -14.84
N MET A 206 6.02 22.75 -14.62
CA MET A 206 6.91 21.58 -14.67
C MET A 206 7.15 21.05 -16.08
N ILE A 207 6.13 21.10 -16.95
CA ILE A 207 6.22 20.54 -18.31
C ILE A 207 6.43 21.69 -19.30
N LYS A 208 7.68 21.87 -19.78
CA LYS A 208 8.05 22.89 -20.77
C LYS A 208 7.89 22.34 -22.20
N ASP A 209 7.46 23.20 -23.13
CA ASP A 209 7.32 23.06 -24.60
C ASP A 209 7.21 21.63 -25.18
N GLY A 210 6.00 21.27 -25.65
CA GLY A 210 5.74 20.01 -26.35
C GLY A 210 4.38 19.39 -26.01
N VAL A 211 4.20 18.11 -26.37
CA VAL A 211 3.06 17.29 -25.92
C VAL A 211 3.22 17.07 -24.41
N LYS A 212 2.19 17.40 -23.63
CA LYS A 212 2.22 17.32 -22.17
C LYS A 212 1.45 16.08 -21.72
N THR A 213 2.12 14.93 -21.64
CA THR A 213 1.48 13.68 -21.20
C THR A 213 1.75 13.41 -19.72
N ILE A 214 0.69 13.15 -18.96
CA ILE A 214 0.73 12.94 -17.51
C ILE A 214 0.20 11.53 -17.19
N GLY A 215 1.07 10.67 -16.67
CA GLY A 215 0.71 9.32 -16.24
C GLY A 215 0.33 9.29 -14.76
N MET A 216 -0.93 9.01 -14.45
CA MET A 216 -1.42 8.91 -13.07
C MET A 216 -1.39 7.46 -12.58
N ILE A 217 -0.55 7.18 -11.58
CA ILE A 217 -0.38 5.86 -10.99
C ILE A 217 -0.66 5.89 -9.48
N GLY A 218 -0.92 4.73 -8.87
CA GLY A 218 -1.14 4.60 -7.44
C GLY A 218 -2.12 3.49 -7.06
N TYR A 219 -2.25 3.24 -5.76
CA TYR A 219 -3.10 2.17 -5.23
C TYR A 219 -4.59 2.38 -5.59
N PRO A 220 -5.42 1.32 -5.52
CA PRO A 220 -6.87 1.49 -5.49
C PRO A 220 -7.29 2.45 -4.36
N ASN A 221 -8.41 3.15 -4.53
CA ASN A 221 -9.05 3.98 -3.48
C ASN A 221 -8.25 5.18 -2.91
N VAL A 222 -7.04 5.46 -3.41
CA VAL A 222 -6.29 6.69 -3.07
C VAL A 222 -6.87 7.94 -3.75
N GLY A 223 -7.82 7.76 -4.68
CA GLY A 223 -8.59 8.85 -5.28
C GLY A 223 -8.15 9.31 -6.66
N LYS A 224 -7.37 8.50 -7.41
CA LYS A 224 -6.94 8.81 -8.80
C LYS A 224 -8.09 9.32 -9.69
N SER A 225 -9.13 8.53 -9.84
CA SER A 225 -10.27 8.88 -10.69
C SER A 225 -11.09 10.06 -10.15
N SER A 226 -11.09 10.29 -8.83
CA SER A 226 -11.72 11.47 -8.23
C SER A 226 -10.93 12.74 -8.53
N THR A 227 -9.60 12.70 -8.44
CA THR A 227 -8.70 13.79 -8.84
C THR A 227 -8.92 14.16 -10.31
N ILE A 228 -9.03 13.16 -11.20
CA ILE A 228 -9.35 13.39 -12.62
C ILE A 228 -10.69 14.13 -12.76
N ASN A 229 -11.75 13.66 -12.12
CA ASN A 229 -13.06 14.31 -12.23
C ASN A 229 -13.06 15.77 -11.73
N SER A 230 -12.31 16.09 -10.66
CA SER A 230 -12.16 17.48 -10.20
C SER A 230 -11.34 18.31 -11.18
N LEU A 231 -10.23 17.79 -11.72
CA LEU A 231 -9.46 18.48 -12.76
C LEU A 231 -10.30 18.83 -13.99
N PHE A 232 -11.21 17.93 -14.40
CA PHE A 232 -12.13 18.15 -15.51
C PHE A 232 -13.38 18.95 -15.13
N LYS A 233 -13.57 19.27 -13.83
CA LYS A 233 -14.76 19.91 -13.25
C LYS A 233 -16.08 19.23 -13.65
N LYS A 234 -16.03 17.93 -14.00
CA LYS A 234 -17.17 17.10 -14.42
C LYS A 234 -16.85 15.61 -14.28
N GLN A 235 -17.88 14.78 -14.24
CA GLN A 235 -17.72 13.33 -14.18
C GLN A 235 -17.33 12.75 -15.55
N VAL A 236 -16.02 12.60 -15.80
CA VAL A 236 -15.46 12.00 -17.02
C VAL A 236 -15.09 10.53 -16.83
N VAL A 237 -14.74 10.14 -15.60
CA VAL A 237 -14.37 8.77 -15.24
C VAL A 237 -15.26 8.24 -14.14
N LYS A 238 -15.56 6.95 -14.19
CA LYS A 238 -16.35 6.28 -13.15
C LYS A 238 -15.51 6.16 -11.88
N THR A 239 -16.07 6.56 -10.75
CA THR A 239 -15.46 6.46 -9.42
C THR A 239 -16.26 5.48 -8.55
N SER A 240 -15.58 4.74 -7.68
CA SER A 240 -16.21 3.95 -6.62
C SER A 240 -15.19 3.59 -5.55
N ILE A 241 -15.67 3.35 -4.33
CA ILE A 241 -14.88 2.95 -3.16
C ILE A 241 -14.44 1.47 -3.25
N VAL A 242 -15.06 0.69 -4.15
CA VAL A 242 -14.69 -0.71 -4.35
C VAL A 242 -13.48 -0.77 -5.31
N PRO A 243 -12.39 -1.47 -4.96
CA PRO A 243 -11.24 -1.67 -5.85
C PRO A 243 -11.61 -2.28 -7.21
N GLY A 244 -10.76 -2.07 -8.24
CA GLY A 244 -10.86 -2.77 -9.53
C GLY A 244 -11.85 -2.18 -10.54
N LYS A 245 -12.21 -0.90 -10.42
CA LYS A 245 -13.17 -0.22 -11.32
C LYS A 245 -12.54 0.25 -12.62
N THR A 246 -11.40 0.92 -12.56
CA THR A 246 -10.57 1.21 -13.72
C THR A 246 -9.81 -0.07 -14.08
N LYS A 247 -10.17 -0.70 -15.19
CA LYS A 247 -9.59 -1.98 -15.64
C LYS A 247 -8.55 -1.83 -16.75
N ASN A 248 -8.70 -0.78 -17.54
CA ASN A 248 -7.87 -0.49 -18.70
C ASN A 248 -7.32 0.94 -18.58
N VAL A 249 -6.08 1.13 -19.06
CA VAL A 249 -5.49 2.44 -19.27
C VAL A 249 -6.35 3.21 -20.28
N GLN A 250 -6.56 4.48 -20.00
CA GLN A 250 -7.30 5.39 -20.86
C GLN A 250 -6.64 6.77 -20.88
N THR A 251 -6.74 7.46 -22.01
CA THR A 251 -6.22 8.81 -22.19
C THR A 251 -7.37 9.81 -22.27
N LEU A 252 -7.20 10.94 -21.59
CA LEU A 252 -8.19 12.01 -21.47
C LEU A 252 -7.52 13.33 -21.81
N GLN A 253 -8.05 14.04 -22.81
CA GLN A 253 -7.55 15.36 -23.19
C GLN A 253 -8.07 16.43 -22.22
N LEU A 254 -7.18 17.10 -21.49
CA LEU A 254 -7.48 18.24 -20.62
C LEU A 254 -6.74 19.47 -21.13
N GLU A 255 -7.47 20.39 -21.76
CA GLU A 255 -6.89 21.61 -22.35
C GLU A 255 -5.67 21.30 -23.25
N ASN A 256 -4.47 21.73 -22.85
CA ASN A 256 -3.19 21.53 -23.53
C ASN A 256 -2.40 20.31 -23.02
N MET A 257 -3.02 19.43 -22.24
CA MET A 257 -2.42 18.24 -21.64
C MET A 257 -3.23 16.97 -21.96
N VAL A 258 -2.55 15.82 -21.89
CA VAL A 258 -3.17 14.50 -21.95
C VAL A 258 -2.94 13.80 -20.62
N ILE A 259 -4.03 13.42 -19.95
CA ILE A 259 -3.99 12.64 -18.72
C ILE A 259 -4.18 11.16 -19.06
N CYS A 260 -3.27 10.32 -18.62
CA CYS A 260 -3.31 8.88 -18.75
C CYS A 260 -3.69 8.25 -17.39
N ASP A 261 -4.91 7.72 -17.30
CA ASP A 261 -5.43 7.06 -16.09
C ASP A 261 -5.07 5.58 -16.09
N CYS A 262 -4.17 5.16 -15.20
CA CYS A 262 -3.78 3.76 -15.03
C CYS A 262 -4.70 3.07 -14.00
N PRO A 263 -5.07 1.79 -14.24
CA PRO A 263 -5.67 0.96 -13.20
C PRO A 263 -4.95 1.04 -11.87
N GLY A 264 -5.72 1.01 -10.77
CA GLY A 264 -5.13 0.97 -9.44
C GLY A 264 -4.41 -0.35 -9.19
N LEU A 265 -3.14 -0.25 -8.82
CA LEU A 265 -2.27 -1.39 -8.58
C LEU A 265 -1.79 -1.38 -7.13
N VAL A 266 -1.89 -2.51 -6.44
CA VAL A 266 -1.28 -2.67 -5.12
C VAL A 266 0.16 -3.15 -5.31
N PHE A 267 1.11 -2.32 -4.88
CA PHE A 267 2.53 -2.69 -4.89
C PHE A 267 2.87 -3.55 -3.67
N PRO A 268 3.84 -4.48 -3.77
CA PRO A 268 4.32 -5.23 -2.62
C PRO A 268 5.12 -4.30 -1.69
N THR A 269 4.64 -4.15 -0.46
CA THR A 269 5.28 -3.33 0.58
C THR A 269 5.13 -4.06 1.91
N PHE A 270 6.16 -4.01 2.75
CA PHE A 270 6.05 -4.54 4.11
C PHE A 270 5.11 -3.68 4.94
N VAL A 271 4.24 -4.35 5.69
CA VAL A 271 3.30 -3.69 6.60
C VAL A 271 3.60 -4.15 8.01
N ALA A 272 3.72 -3.19 8.93
CA ALA A 272 4.00 -3.46 10.34
C ALA A 272 2.88 -4.30 10.98
N GLN A 273 1.63 -3.97 10.67
CA GLN A 273 0.44 -4.62 11.22
C GLN A 273 -0.54 -4.97 10.10
N LYS A 274 -1.05 -6.20 10.06
CA LYS A 274 -2.03 -6.63 9.03
C LYS A 274 -3.27 -5.74 9.00
N GLN A 275 -3.64 -5.21 10.16
CA GLN A 275 -4.78 -4.32 10.37
C GLN A 275 -4.65 -3.02 9.55
N ASP A 276 -3.42 -2.53 9.30
CA ASP A 276 -3.20 -1.36 8.44
C ASP A 276 -3.69 -1.57 7.02
N LEU A 277 -3.72 -2.81 6.51
CA LEU A 277 -4.28 -3.09 5.19
C LEU A 277 -5.78 -2.77 5.12
N LEU A 278 -6.52 -3.01 6.21
CA LEU A 278 -7.95 -2.68 6.31
C LEU A 278 -8.15 -1.21 6.63
N LEU A 279 -7.43 -0.67 7.63
CA LEU A 279 -7.58 0.70 8.09
C LEU A 279 -7.18 1.74 7.03
N ASN A 280 -6.31 1.38 6.09
CA ASN A 280 -5.95 2.21 4.94
C ASN A 280 -6.80 1.92 3.68
N GLY A 281 -7.78 1.01 3.76
CA GLY A 281 -8.71 0.72 2.66
C GLY A 281 -8.10 -0.05 1.48
N ILE A 282 -6.99 -0.77 1.69
CA ILE A 282 -6.37 -1.67 0.71
C ILE A 282 -7.18 -2.96 0.60
N LEU A 283 -7.56 -3.54 1.75
CA LEU A 283 -8.43 -4.71 1.84
C LEU A 283 -9.90 -4.31 1.99
N SER A 284 -10.79 -5.16 1.48
CA SER A 284 -12.24 -4.98 1.65
C SER A 284 -12.69 -5.37 3.06
N LEU A 285 -13.38 -4.45 3.73
CA LEU A 285 -13.96 -4.68 5.05
C LEU A 285 -15.09 -5.72 5.04
N ASP A 286 -15.78 -5.90 3.91
CA ASP A 286 -16.96 -6.77 3.86
C ASP A 286 -16.61 -8.26 3.92
N HIS A 287 -15.43 -8.64 3.38
CA HIS A 287 -14.98 -10.03 3.31
C HIS A 287 -14.07 -10.45 4.48
N THR A 288 -13.77 -9.53 5.39
CA THR A 288 -12.81 -9.79 6.48
C THR A 288 -13.53 -10.22 7.75
N ARG A 289 -13.11 -11.36 8.32
CA ARG A 289 -13.69 -11.94 9.54
C ARG A 289 -13.06 -11.38 10.80
N ASP A 290 -11.74 -11.25 10.83
CA ASP A 290 -10.98 -10.79 12.00
C ASP A 290 -10.82 -9.27 11.98
N ILE A 291 -11.83 -8.59 12.54
CA ILE A 291 -11.89 -7.12 12.61
C ILE A 291 -11.70 -6.57 14.03
N ARG A 292 -11.67 -7.43 15.05
CA ARG A 292 -11.49 -7.01 16.46
C ARG A 292 -10.15 -6.29 16.68
N ASP A 293 -9.07 -6.84 16.14
CA ASP A 293 -7.74 -6.24 16.27
C ASP A 293 -7.65 -4.86 15.62
N CYS A 294 -8.46 -4.59 14.60
CA CYS A 294 -8.54 -3.25 14.01
C CYS A 294 -9.11 -2.24 15.01
N LEU A 295 -10.08 -2.65 15.84
CA LEU A 295 -10.62 -1.79 16.89
C LEU A 295 -9.56 -1.52 17.96
N GLN A 296 -8.81 -2.54 18.39
CA GLN A 296 -7.69 -2.35 19.32
C GLN A 296 -6.71 -1.31 18.80
N LEU A 297 -6.28 -1.46 17.55
CA LEU A 297 -5.35 -0.53 16.92
C LEU A 297 -5.93 0.90 16.80
N ILE A 298 -7.24 1.04 16.53
CA ILE A 298 -7.90 2.35 16.54
C ILE A 298 -7.88 2.96 17.96
N VAL A 299 -8.18 2.17 18.99
CA VAL A 299 -8.15 2.63 20.39
C VAL A 299 -6.75 3.07 20.79
N GLU A 300 -5.71 2.31 20.42
CA GLU A 300 -4.31 2.66 20.66
C GLU A 300 -3.90 3.98 19.96
N ARG A 301 -4.38 4.20 18.73
CA ARG A 301 -4.05 5.39 17.93
C ARG A 301 -4.80 6.65 18.34
N ILE A 302 -6.08 6.50 18.66
CA ILE A 302 -6.99 7.63 18.91
C ILE A 302 -7.09 7.95 20.39
N GLY A 303 -6.91 6.95 21.25
CA GLY A 303 -7.20 7.02 22.67
C GLY A 303 -8.70 6.84 22.96
N ILE A 304 -9.00 6.13 24.06
CA ILE A 304 -10.38 5.76 24.40
C ILE A 304 -11.27 6.99 24.62
N ARG A 305 -10.78 8.01 25.32
CA ARG A 305 -11.54 9.25 25.60
C ARG A 305 -11.99 9.95 24.32
N ARG A 306 -11.07 10.13 23.38
CA ARG A 306 -11.38 10.75 22.08
C ARG A 306 -12.29 9.86 21.24
N LEU A 307 -12.08 8.56 21.24
CA LEU A 307 -12.92 7.64 20.48
C LEU A 307 -14.37 7.67 20.98
N CYS A 308 -14.59 7.62 22.30
CA CYS A 308 -15.91 7.76 22.92
C CYS A 308 -16.58 9.09 22.54
N TYR A 309 -15.82 10.20 22.55
CA TYR A 309 -16.33 11.51 22.15
C TYR A 309 -16.82 11.51 20.69
N LEU A 310 -15.97 11.00 19.78
CA LEU A 310 -16.28 10.94 18.34
C LEU A 310 -17.47 10.05 18.02
N THR A 311 -17.65 8.96 18.79
CA THR A 311 -18.79 8.04 18.62
C THR A 311 -19.97 8.34 19.52
N LYS A 312 -19.96 9.50 20.20
CA LYS A 312 -21.04 10.00 21.07
C LYS A 312 -21.41 9.04 22.21
N VAL A 313 -20.43 8.29 22.70
CA VAL A 313 -20.56 7.46 23.90
C VAL A 313 -20.43 8.36 25.12
N ILE A 314 -21.51 8.64 25.83
CA ILE A 314 -21.52 9.58 26.97
C ILE A 314 -21.16 8.93 28.31
N GLU A 315 -21.30 7.60 28.41
CA GLU A 315 -20.95 6.82 29.58
C GLU A 315 -19.82 5.86 29.22
N PHE A 316 -18.77 5.81 30.05
CA PHE A 316 -17.73 4.81 29.94
C PHE A 316 -17.14 4.56 31.33
N VAL A 317 -17.04 3.28 31.70
CA VAL A 317 -16.36 2.81 32.90
C VAL A 317 -15.42 1.69 32.49
N ASN A 318 -14.17 1.77 32.92
CA ASN A 318 -13.19 0.73 32.65
C ASN A 318 -13.32 -0.41 33.68
N ASP A 319 -13.97 -1.51 33.30
CA ASP A 319 -13.91 -2.76 34.08
C ASP A 319 -12.56 -3.44 33.80
N SER A 320 -11.72 -3.56 34.82
CA SER A 320 -10.38 -4.12 34.71
C SER A 320 -10.36 -5.61 34.33
N ARG A 321 -11.50 -6.30 34.37
CA ARG A 321 -11.64 -7.70 33.93
C ARG A 321 -11.77 -7.85 32.41
N ARG A 322 -11.97 -6.75 31.69
CA ARG A 322 -12.16 -6.68 30.24
C ARG A 322 -11.06 -5.85 29.60
N THR A 323 -10.84 -6.04 28.31
CA THR A 323 -9.99 -5.12 27.56
C THR A 323 -10.68 -3.76 27.38
N ILE A 324 -9.91 -2.73 27.05
CA ILE A 324 -10.45 -1.39 26.82
C ILE A 324 -11.44 -1.40 25.63
N GLU A 325 -11.14 -2.19 24.60
CA GLU A 325 -11.97 -2.38 23.42
C GLU A 325 -13.30 -3.07 23.75
N GLU A 326 -13.27 -4.07 24.63
CA GLU A 326 -14.46 -4.76 25.11
C GLU A 326 -15.35 -3.83 25.95
N ASN A 327 -14.73 -3.03 26.83
CA ASN A 327 -15.43 -1.98 27.57
C ASN A 327 -16.05 -0.96 26.60
N TYR A 328 -15.29 -0.51 25.61
CA TYR A 328 -15.77 0.41 24.59
C TYR A 328 -16.97 -0.14 23.81
N LEU A 329 -16.89 -1.39 23.34
CA LEU A 329 -17.97 -2.04 22.61
C LEU A 329 -19.23 -2.19 23.45
N HIS A 330 -19.10 -2.51 24.74
CA HIS A 330 -20.24 -2.58 25.66
C HIS A 330 -21.00 -1.25 25.74
N TYR A 331 -20.29 -0.13 25.85
CA TYR A 331 -20.92 1.19 25.91
C TYR A 331 -21.40 1.69 24.54
N LEU A 332 -20.69 1.37 23.47
CA LEU A 332 -21.13 1.68 22.11
C LEU A 332 -22.43 0.93 21.76
N LYS A 333 -22.57 -0.33 22.21
CA LYS A 333 -23.81 -1.10 22.09
C LYS A 333 -24.98 -0.43 22.79
N LYS A 334 -24.77 0.11 24.00
CA LYS A 334 -25.80 0.88 24.71
C LYS A 334 -26.18 2.17 23.98
N ALA A 335 -25.19 2.91 23.50
CA ALA A 335 -25.41 4.20 22.83
C ALA A 335 -26.14 4.05 21.48
N THR A 336 -25.90 2.96 20.76
CA THR A 336 -26.45 2.74 19.41
C THR A 336 -27.67 1.81 19.38
N GLY A 337 -27.90 1.03 20.44
CA GLY A 337 -28.90 -0.04 20.45
C GLY A 337 -28.56 -1.26 19.58
N CYS A 338 -27.37 -1.31 18.96
CA CYS A 338 -26.98 -2.41 18.07
C CYS A 338 -26.34 -3.56 18.85
N ALA A 339 -26.98 -4.74 18.84
CA ALA A 339 -26.50 -5.89 19.59
C ALA A 339 -25.33 -6.66 18.93
N GLU A 340 -25.15 -6.51 17.62
CA GLU A 340 -24.13 -7.22 16.84
C GLU A 340 -22.78 -6.51 16.86
N GLU A 341 -21.81 -7.07 17.59
CA GLU A 341 -20.47 -6.48 17.72
C GLU A 341 -19.77 -6.29 16.37
N GLY A 342 -19.90 -7.24 15.44
CA GLY A 342 -19.30 -7.13 14.11
C GLY A 342 -19.80 -5.92 13.33
N LYS A 343 -21.09 -5.55 13.47
CA LYS A 343 -21.66 -4.35 12.83
C LYS A 343 -21.10 -3.07 13.47
N LEU A 344 -20.99 -3.04 14.80
CA LEU A 344 -20.40 -1.92 15.54
C LEU A 344 -18.94 -1.66 15.14
N ILE A 345 -18.12 -2.71 15.12
CA ILE A 345 -16.71 -2.60 14.74
C ILE A 345 -16.60 -2.11 13.29
N LYS A 346 -17.37 -2.67 12.36
CA LYS A 346 -17.39 -2.21 10.97
C LYS A 346 -17.80 -0.75 10.84
N MET A 347 -18.76 -0.28 11.64
CA MET A 347 -19.16 1.13 11.66
C MET A 347 -18.00 2.04 12.07
N VAL A 348 -17.29 1.69 13.15
CA VAL A 348 -16.12 2.46 13.61
C VAL A 348 -15.00 2.47 12.56
N ILE A 349 -14.68 1.30 11.97
CA ILE A 349 -13.67 1.21 10.92
C ILE A 349 -14.06 2.02 9.69
N LYS A 350 -15.35 2.05 9.30
CA LYS A 350 -15.83 2.88 8.18
C LYS A 350 -15.63 4.36 8.45
N GLU A 351 -15.93 4.84 9.66
CA GLU A 351 -15.69 6.25 10.04
C GLU A 351 -14.19 6.59 10.08
N TYR A 352 -13.33 5.65 10.46
CA TYR A 352 -11.88 5.78 10.37
C TYR A 352 -11.39 5.89 8.91
N ILE A 353 -11.81 4.97 8.04
CA ILE A 353 -11.43 4.97 6.62
C ILE A 353 -11.92 6.26 5.93
N LYS A 354 -13.15 6.69 6.24
CA LYS A 354 -13.75 7.93 5.73
C LYS A 354 -13.01 9.20 6.18
N GLY A 355 -12.31 9.15 7.31
CA GLY A 355 -11.60 10.30 7.87
C GLY A 355 -12.45 11.15 8.82
N THR A 356 -13.60 10.64 9.29
CA THR A 356 -14.30 11.24 10.44
C THR A 356 -13.49 11.00 11.71
N ILE A 357 -12.99 9.77 11.89
CA ILE A 357 -11.98 9.45 12.91
C ILE A 357 -10.60 9.61 12.24
N ARG A 358 -10.00 10.79 12.39
CA ARG A 358 -8.73 11.16 11.77
C ARG A 358 -7.52 10.67 12.56
N TYR A 359 -6.65 9.95 11.88
CA TYR A 359 -5.30 9.62 12.30
C TYR A 359 -4.37 9.75 11.10
N VAL A 360 -3.22 10.36 11.31
CA VAL A 360 -2.17 10.57 10.31
C VAL A 360 -0.91 9.89 10.84
N HIS A 361 -0.30 9.03 10.03
CA HIS A 361 0.97 8.44 10.39
C HIS A 361 2.03 9.55 10.48
N PRO A 362 2.84 9.58 11.54
CA PRO A 362 3.88 10.57 11.67
C PRO A 362 4.99 10.36 10.65
N VAL A 363 5.69 11.45 10.34
CA VAL A 363 6.97 11.40 9.65
C VAL A 363 7.93 10.50 10.45
N PRO A 364 8.79 9.69 9.80
CA PRO A 364 9.76 8.85 10.50
C PRO A 364 10.58 9.62 11.53
N GLY A 365 10.62 9.11 12.76
CA GLY A 365 11.34 9.72 13.89
C GLY A 365 10.50 10.65 14.77
N MET A 366 9.27 11.00 14.37
CA MET A 366 8.35 11.76 15.21
C MET A 366 7.46 10.84 16.05
N ASP A 367 7.07 11.33 17.24
CA ASP A 367 6.15 10.62 18.12
C ASP A 367 4.71 10.69 17.59
N PRO A 368 4.02 9.55 17.38
CA PRO A 368 2.67 9.52 16.82
C PRO A 368 1.63 10.32 17.62
N PHE A 369 1.76 10.40 18.95
CA PHE A 369 0.78 11.08 19.80
C PHE A 369 0.89 12.60 19.63
N SER A 370 2.09 13.15 19.82
CA SER A 370 2.34 14.59 19.63
C SER A 370 1.99 15.06 18.21
N PHE A 371 2.17 14.18 17.22
CA PHE A 371 1.83 14.46 15.83
C PHE A 371 0.32 14.54 15.57
N ASN A 372 -0.50 13.83 16.35
CA ASN A 372 -1.96 13.72 16.18
C ASN A 372 -2.79 14.43 17.27
N GLU A 373 -2.14 15.12 18.21
CA GLU A 373 -2.75 15.78 19.36
C GLU A 373 -3.89 16.73 18.95
N ASN A 374 -3.76 17.41 17.82
CA ASN A 374 -4.75 18.40 17.36
C ASN A 374 -5.81 17.85 16.39
N ASN A 375 -5.83 16.54 16.08
CA ASN A 375 -6.80 16.04 15.09
C ASN A 375 -8.26 16.14 15.56
N HIS A 376 -8.53 16.03 16.87
CA HIS A 376 -9.89 16.17 17.47
C HIS A 376 -9.83 16.70 18.90
N ILE A 377 -10.11 17.98 19.08
CA ILE A 377 -10.19 18.58 20.42
C ILE A 377 -11.37 17.95 21.15
N VAL A 378 -11.12 17.40 22.35
CA VAL A 378 -12.16 16.89 23.25
C VAL A 378 -12.40 17.97 24.30
N PRO A 379 -13.63 18.49 24.46
CA PRO A 379 -13.92 19.50 25.49
C PRO A 379 -13.55 18.99 26.88
N ASP A 380 -13.04 19.88 27.75
CA ASP A 380 -12.75 19.51 29.15
C ASP A 380 -14.01 19.11 29.92
N SER A 381 -15.17 19.65 29.52
CA SER A 381 -16.48 19.25 30.03
C SER A 381 -16.88 17.82 29.66
N TYR A 382 -16.23 17.22 28.66
CA TYR A 382 -16.45 15.83 28.31
C TYR A 382 -15.67 14.93 29.29
N VAL A 383 -16.41 14.51 30.33
CA VAL A 383 -15.93 13.61 31.37
C VAL A 383 -16.41 12.21 31.06
N ILE A 384 -15.47 11.28 30.94
CA ILE A 384 -15.75 9.86 31.06
C ILE A 384 -15.13 9.37 32.37
N ASN A 385 -15.79 8.45 33.06
CA ASN A 385 -15.24 7.77 34.24
C ASN A 385 -14.17 6.75 33.79
N SER A 386 -13.11 7.23 33.14
CA SER A 386 -11.92 6.45 32.84
C SER A 386 -10.90 6.69 33.95
N ALA A 387 -10.58 5.65 34.70
CA ALA A 387 -9.38 5.61 35.55
C ALA A 387 -8.06 5.65 34.74
N LEU A 388 -8.13 5.95 33.44
CA LEU A 388 -7.03 5.95 32.48
C LEU A 388 -6.95 7.32 31.81
N ASP A 389 -6.66 8.34 32.63
CA ASP A 389 -5.91 9.49 32.12
C ASP A 389 -4.55 8.97 31.61
N HIS A 390 -3.98 9.58 30.57
CA HIS A 390 -2.82 9.08 29.82
C HIS A 390 -1.49 9.04 30.61
N SER A 391 -1.54 9.17 31.94
CA SER A 391 -0.40 9.04 32.86
C SER A 391 0.29 7.68 32.75
N TRP A 392 -0.46 6.59 32.71
CA TRP A 392 0.07 5.21 32.65
C TRP A 392 0.97 4.91 31.43
N TYR A 393 0.78 5.63 30.32
CA TYR A 393 1.57 5.46 29.10
C TYR A 393 2.91 6.21 29.15
N LYS A 394 2.97 7.36 29.83
CA LYS A 394 4.26 8.03 30.11
C LYS A 394 5.17 7.11 30.91
N ASP A 395 4.60 6.37 31.85
CA ASP A 395 5.33 5.46 32.72
C ASP A 395 5.82 4.21 31.94
N LYS A 396 4.96 3.55 31.17
CA LYS A 396 5.37 2.42 30.30
C LYS A 396 6.37 2.82 29.20
N LYS A 397 6.27 4.02 28.65
CA LYS A 397 7.19 4.54 27.62
C LYS A 397 8.56 4.88 28.21
N GLN A 398 8.64 5.37 29.45
CA GLN A 398 9.92 5.53 30.13
C GLN A 398 10.62 4.19 30.38
N GLU A 399 9.87 3.13 30.66
CA GLU A 399 10.41 1.77 30.79
C GLU A 399 10.90 1.22 29.45
N GLN A 400 10.10 1.35 28.38
CA GLN A 400 10.49 0.89 27.04
C GLN A 400 11.68 1.65 26.45
N ILE A 401 11.74 2.98 26.61
CA ILE A 401 12.89 3.78 26.15
C ILE A 401 14.17 3.36 26.90
N LYS A 402 14.07 3.06 28.20
CA LYS A 402 15.21 2.55 28.98
C LYS A 402 15.65 1.17 28.47
N GLU A 403 14.73 0.27 28.16
CA GLU A 403 15.05 -1.05 27.61
C GLU A 403 15.68 -0.98 26.22
N GLU A 404 15.11 -0.19 25.30
CA GLU A 404 15.62 0.00 23.94
C GLU A 404 16.98 0.70 23.92
N ALA A 405 17.18 1.72 24.77
CA ALA A 405 18.47 2.37 24.94
C ALA A 405 19.51 1.38 25.47
N THR A 406 19.14 0.50 26.39
CA THR A 406 20.03 -0.53 26.96
C THR A 406 20.38 -1.61 25.93
N GLU A 407 19.41 -2.06 25.13
CA GLU A 407 19.62 -2.99 24.01
C GLU A 407 20.51 -2.42 22.91
N LYS A 408 20.30 -1.14 22.55
CA LYS A 408 21.12 -0.43 21.56
C LYS A 408 22.55 -0.26 22.06
N LEU A 409 22.74 0.14 23.33
CA LEU A 409 24.07 0.24 23.94
C LEU A 409 24.80 -1.12 23.94
N LYS A 410 24.10 -2.22 24.25
CA LYS A 410 24.66 -3.58 24.21
C LYS A 410 25.07 -4.01 22.79
N LYS A 411 24.25 -3.71 21.78
CA LYS A 411 24.55 -4.01 20.37
C LYS A 411 25.73 -3.21 19.85
N ASP A 412 25.81 -1.93 20.19
CA ASP A 412 26.92 -1.04 19.81
C ASP A 412 28.23 -1.48 20.50
N LEU A 413 28.17 -1.89 21.77
CA LEU A 413 29.33 -2.46 22.47
C LEU A 413 29.81 -3.77 21.83
N LEU A 414 28.89 -4.64 21.41
CA LEU A 414 29.19 -5.91 20.76
C LEU A 414 29.81 -5.70 19.37
N TYR A 415 29.29 -4.72 18.61
CA TYR A 415 29.81 -4.34 17.29
C TYR A 415 31.22 -3.76 17.42
N THR A 416 31.43 -2.90 18.42
CA THR A 416 32.74 -2.30 18.71
C THR A 416 33.76 -3.38 19.11
N LYS A 417 33.41 -4.31 20.01
CA LYS A 417 34.27 -5.45 20.38
C LYS A 417 34.62 -6.34 19.19
N LYS A 418 33.66 -6.65 18.31
CA LYS A 418 33.92 -7.42 17.07
C LYS A 418 34.86 -6.67 16.12
N HIS A 419 34.70 -5.35 15.98
CA HIS A 419 35.57 -4.52 15.14
C HIS A 419 37.02 -4.52 15.64
N TYR A 420 37.22 -4.38 16.95
CA TYR A 420 38.56 -4.42 17.55
C TYR A 420 39.19 -5.82 17.51
N LEU A 421 38.42 -6.89 17.71
CA LEU A 421 38.92 -8.26 17.55
C LEU A 421 39.36 -8.54 16.10
N LYS A 422 38.56 -8.08 15.12
CA LYS A 422 38.88 -8.24 13.69
C LYS A 422 40.15 -7.50 13.31
N LYS A 423 40.31 -6.24 13.74
CA LYS A 423 41.55 -5.47 13.54
C LYS A 423 42.76 -6.07 14.27
N GLY A 424 42.56 -6.65 15.45
CA GLY A 424 43.61 -7.37 16.19
C GLY A 424 44.09 -8.62 15.43
N LEU A 425 43.15 -9.44 14.96
CA LEU A 425 43.44 -10.62 14.15
C LEU A 425 44.14 -10.24 12.83
N GLU A 426 43.65 -9.24 12.11
CA GLU A 426 44.26 -8.75 10.87
C GLU A 426 45.70 -8.23 11.06
N ARG A 427 46.01 -7.64 12.23
CA ARG A 427 47.39 -7.24 12.58
C ARG A 427 48.29 -8.44 12.83
N VAL A 428 47.79 -9.46 13.53
CA VAL A 428 48.53 -10.71 13.83
C VAL A 428 48.80 -11.53 12.55
N PHE A 429 47.86 -11.55 11.60
CA PHE A 429 48.05 -12.22 10.31
C PHE A 429 48.96 -11.46 9.33
N LYS A 430 49.15 -10.14 9.51
CA LYS A 430 50.11 -9.35 8.73
C LYS A 430 51.55 -9.45 9.23
N THR A 431 51.79 -9.93 10.45
CA THR A 431 53.15 -10.07 11.02
C THR A 431 53.77 -11.46 10.86
N LYS A 432 53.06 -12.41 10.23
CA LYS A 432 53.54 -13.78 9.95
C LYS A 432 53.75 -14.09 8.46
N ARG A 433 54.00 -13.06 7.64
CA ARG A 433 54.51 -13.24 6.26
C ARG A 433 55.87 -12.60 6.11
#